data_AF-A0A2V9MJY9-F1
#
_entry.id   AF-A0A2V9MJY9-F1
#
_cell.length_a   1.000
_cell.length_b   1.000
_cell.length_c   1.000
_cell.angle_alpha   90.00
_cell.angle_beta   90.00
_cell.angle_gamma   90.00
#
_symmetry.space_group_name_H-M   'P 1'
#
loop_
_entity.id
_entity.type
_entity.pdbx_description
1 polymer ?
#
loop_
_entity_poly.entity_id
_entity_poly.type
_entity_poly.pdbx_seq_one_letter_code
_entity_poly.pdbx_strand_id
1 'polypeptide(L)'
;MNAAISAGGYGEIVTQKRQLSGATEITFASGRSLLVSNFLGTYVDPGDEIKFALPCSGETLSTSELLIKRITGPCVYQTSVGYAAKPKTDKVHHPYIHVEIARGTLGFTALHLPCAALRDYFYSPHRSNTPDSQSLYEVLRTRRAASPGDLRLAYKLRELELCATSAPRAQRSALERAFNILAIPELRSSHDALLIDPTVPVVFPFSGFGLILVLGVPMKDRFLARRIISFLSERKKRRFKLPLRKLTYYQDRALYRDARAKLEMTFDPILLPIGFKSDWNGWKHLIGATADVEAEFVKTGKYYRRGGHWSLGSWEIALPSRIQLRLPDKVEESLKAGERTHHRFGQYSDWVRAIRERVEHLPMERQELERLAVREGIPADFDLAQINWKADYDPYYYGQLSRRAIRLYLFRDEYIFLTERAVVAETPQAGHATYIFSRPNDMDLFVRTYMRASKQAIRANEANCAENLGFLARIVHGSHHQSWLNDLRKWLGEPLEFIHSVT
;
A
#
# COMPACT_ATOMS: atom_id res chain seq x y z
N MET A 1 -7.60 3.92 55.18
CA MET A 1 -7.11 2.57 54.83
C MET A 1 -7.78 2.15 53.53
N ASN A 2 -7.19 2.51 52.39
CA ASN A 2 -7.63 2.04 51.07
C ASN A 2 -6.50 1.19 50.51
N ALA A 3 -6.71 -0.13 50.50
CA ALA A 3 -5.79 -1.08 49.90
C ALA A 3 -5.82 -0.90 48.37
N ALA A 4 -4.71 -0.42 47.83
CA ALA A 4 -4.45 -0.40 46.40
C ALA A 4 -4.39 -1.85 45.90
N ILE A 5 -5.29 -2.19 44.97
CA ILE A 5 -5.28 -3.45 44.24
C ILE A 5 -3.99 -3.48 43.40
N SER A 6 -3.02 -4.30 43.79
CA SER A 6 -1.81 -4.52 43.01
C SER A 6 -2.16 -5.29 41.73
N ALA A 7 -1.94 -4.67 40.57
CA ALA A 7 -1.94 -5.35 39.28
C ALA A 7 -0.73 -6.29 39.20
N GLY A 8 -0.89 -7.52 39.70
CA GLY A 8 0.11 -8.58 39.64
C GLY A 8 -0.45 -9.78 38.91
N GLY A 9 0.10 -10.13 37.74
CA GLY A 9 -0.22 -11.40 37.08
C GLY A 9 0.08 -12.58 38.02
N TYR A 10 -0.84 -13.55 38.09
CA TYR A 10 -0.65 -14.78 38.86
C TYR A 10 0.51 -15.58 38.24
N GLY A 11 1.52 -15.88 39.05
CA GLY A 11 2.59 -16.81 38.69
C GLY A 11 2.26 -18.20 39.23
N GLU A 12 2.25 -19.20 38.37
CA GLU A 12 1.99 -20.59 38.76
C GLU A 12 3.23 -21.45 38.46
N ILE A 13 3.59 -22.34 39.40
CA ILE A 13 4.74 -23.24 39.28
C ILE A 13 4.31 -24.48 38.51
N VAL A 14 5.06 -24.85 37.47
CA VAL A 14 4.83 -26.05 36.67
C VAL A 14 5.20 -27.29 37.47
N THR A 15 4.29 -28.25 37.58
CA THR A 15 4.54 -29.55 38.23
C THR A 15 4.72 -30.67 37.20
N GLN A 16 3.97 -30.63 36.11
CA GLN A 16 4.01 -31.66 35.08
C GLN A 16 3.83 -31.05 33.69
N LYS A 17 4.48 -31.64 32.69
CA LYS A 17 4.22 -31.38 31.27
C LYS A 17 3.86 -32.67 30.56
N ARG A 18 2.79 -32.66 29.78
CA ARG A 18 2.31 -33.80 28.98
C ARG A 18 2.12 -33.36 27.53
N GLN A 19 2.81 -34.03 26.62
CA GLN A 19 2.67 -33.77 25.19
C GLN A 19 1.41 -34.46 24.65
N LEU A 20 0.56 -33.71 23.95
CA LEU A 20 -0.64 -34.18 23.27
C LEU A 20 -0.49 -34.01 21.75
N SER A 21 -1.41 -34.60 20.97
CA SER A 21 -1.48 -34.36 19.53
C SER A 21 -1.81 -32.89 19.26
N GLY A 22 -0.82 -32.10 18.85
CA GLY A 22 -0.96 -30.69 18.47
C GLY A 22 -0.73 -29.64 19.59
N ALA A 23 -0.71 -30.03 20.86
CA ALA A 23 -0.50 -29.11 21.99
C ALA A 23 0.23 -29.79 23.16
N THR A 24 0.83 -29.00 24.05
CA THR A 24 1.43 -29.48 25.29
C THR A 24 0.57 -28.97 26.45
N GLU A 25 0.10 -29.90 27.28
CA GLU A 25 -0.59 -29.59 28.52
C GLU A 25 0.43 -29.38 29.64
N ILE A 26 0.34 -28.23 30.29
CA ILE A 26 1.16 -27.83 31.43
C ILE A 26 0.26 -27.86 32.65
N THR A 27 0.59 -28.69 33.64
CA THR A 27 -0.12 -28.75 34.92
C THR A 27 0.65 -27.95 35.96
N PHE A 28 -0.07 -27.17 36.76
CA PHE A 28 0.50 -26.33 37.80
C PHE A 28 0.32 -26.93 39.19
N ALA A 29 1.08 -26.41 40.17
CA ALA A 29 0.94 -26.78 41.58
C ALA A 29 -0.45 -26.50 42.17
N SER A 30 -1.20 -25.58 41.56
CA SER A 30 -2.59 -25.27 41.91
C SER A 30 -3.59 -26.37 41.49
N GLY A 31 -3.15 -27.35 40.69
CA GLY A 31 -4.00 -28.35 40.04
C GLY A 31 -4.64 -27.88 38.73
N ARG A 32 -4.45 -26.62 38.32
CA ARG A 32 -4.91 -26.11 37.02
C ARG A 32 -4.01 -26.59 35.89
N SER A 33 -4.53 -26.58 34.66
CA SER A 33 -3.74 -26.83 33.46
C SER A 33 -3.86 -25.71 32.41
N LEU A 34 -2.79 -25.53 31.63
CA LEU A 34 -2.70 -24.62 30.50
C LEU A 34 -2.26 -25.40 29.25
N LEU A 35 -3.02 -25.25 28.17
CA LEU A 35 -2.62 -25.76 26.86
C LEU A 35 -1.76 -24.72 26.13
N VAL A 36 -0.55 -25.11 25.75
CA VAL A 36 0.33 -24.30 24.89
C VAL A 36 0.64 -25.05 23.60
N SER A 37 1.10 -24.33 22.58
CA SER A 37 1.61 -24.99 21.38
C SER A 37 2.78 -25.91 21.71
N ASN A 38 2.94 -27.02 20.98
CA ASN A 38 4.09 -27.91 21.14
C ASN A 38 5.44 -27.18 21.01
N PHE A 39 5.48 -26.11 20.22
CA PHE A 39 6.66 -25.26 20.10
C PHE A 39 6.99 -24.47 21.37
N LEU A 40 5.97 -23.94 22.07
CA LEU A 40 6.18 -23.27 23.35
C LEU A 40 6.49 -24.27 24.47
N GLY A 41 5.88 -25.45 24.41
CA GLY A 41 6.09 -26.54 25.37
C GLY A 41 7.55 -27.00 25.46
N THR A 42 8.36 -26.83 24.40
CA THR A 42 9.80 -27.16 24.44
C THR A 42 10.62 -26.19 25.31
N TYR A 43 10.07 -25.03 25.67
CA TYR A 43 10.71 -24.03 26.52
C TYR A 43 10.21 -24.03 27.97
N VAL A 44 9.34 -24.99 28.31
CA VAL A 44 8.78 -25.14 29.65
C VAL A 44 9.29 -26.44 30.25
N ASP A 45 9.83 -26.35 31.46
CA ASP A 45 10.24 -27.49 32.27
C ASP A 45 9.50 -27.52 33.62
N PRO A 46 9.28 -28.71 34.21
CA PRO A 46 8.80 -28.81 35.58
C PRO A 46 9.68 -28.00 36.54
N GLY A 47 9.05 -27.23 37.40
CA GLY A 47 9.69 -26.29 38.34
C GLY A 47 9.82 -24.85 37.82
N ASP A 48 9.57 -24.59 36.53
CA ASP A 48 9.50 -23.22 36.00
C ASP A 48 8.27 -22.47 36.55
N GLU A 49 8.36 -21.15 36.69
CA GLU A 49 7.23 -20.28 37.06
C GLU A 49 6.68 -19.61 35.79
N ILE A 50 5.40 -19.83 35.47
CA ILE A 50 4.74 -19.19 34.34
C ILE A 50 3.81 -18.08 34.86
N LYS A 51 4.01 -16.87 34.34
CA LYS A 51 3.07 -15.75 34.48
C LYS A 51 2.31 -15.54 33.18
N PHE A 52 0.99 -15.43 33.29
CA PHE A 52 0.12 -15.16 32.16
C PHE A 52 -1.08 -14.32 32.62
N ALA A 53 -1.67 -13.55 31.71
CA ALA A 53 -2.91 -12.86 32.01
C ALA A 53 -4.09 -13.84 31.93
N LEU A 54 -4.92 -13.86 32.98
CA LEU A 54 -6.21 -14.55 32.93
C LEU A 54 -7.20 -13.68 32.12
N PRO A 55 -7.97 -14.25 31.18
CA PRO A 55 -9.01 -13.49 30.51
C PRO A 55 -10.07 -13.04 31.51
N CYS A 56 -10.55 -11.81 31.37
CA CYS A 56 -11.77 -11.38 32.04
C CYS A 56 -12.96 -12.13 31.41
N SER A 57 -13.41 -13.21 32.07
CA SER A 57 -14.65 -13.97 31.84
C SER A 57 -14.92 -14.54 30.44
N GLY A 58 -15.05 -15.86 30.36
CA GLY A 58 -15.86 -16.57 29.35
C GLY A 58 -15.27 -16.79 27.95
N GLU A 59 -14.18 -16.12 27.57
CA GLU A 59 -13.52 -16.35 26.28
C GLU A 59 -12.45 -17.45 26.36
N THR A 60 -12.36 -18.28 25.32
CA THR A 60 -11.36 -19.33 25.15
C THR A 60 -9.95 -18.74 25.25
N LEU A 61 -9.11 -19.33 26.13
CA LEU A 61 -7.72 -18.92 26.41
C LEU A 61 -6.87 -18.83 25.13
N SER A 62 -6.74 -17.64 24.55
CA SER A 62 -5.63 -17.28 23.67
C SER A 62 -4.78 -16.24 24.41
N THR A 63 -3.94 -16.70 25.34
CA THR A 63 -3.05 -15.81 26.11
C THR A 63 -1.99 -15.24 25.17
N SER A 64 -2.24 -14.02 24.71
CA SER A 64 -1.39 -13.28 23.78
C SER A 64 -0.07 -12.82 24.43
N GLU A 65 0.05 -12.96 25.75
CA GLU A 65 1.23 -12.61 26.54
C GLU A 65 1.50 -13.65 27.64
N LEU A 66 2.75 -14.11 27.72
CA LEU A 66 3.18 -15.15 28.65
C LEU A 66 4.67 -14.99 28.98
N LEU A 67 5.02 -15.09 30.26
CA LEU A 67 6.40 -15.04 30.75
C LEU A 67 6.72 -16.34 31.49
N ILE A 68 7.73 -17.07 31.01
CA ILE A 68 8.29 -18.25 31.67
C ILE A 68 9.58 -17.83 32.36
N LYS A 69 9.59 -17.87 33.68
CA LYS A 69 10.80 -17.74 34.48
C LYS A 69 11.34 -19.14 34.73
N ARG A 70 12.48 -19.41 34.11
CA ARG A 70 13.15 -20.70 34.25
C ARG A 70 13.90 -20.76 35.57
N ILE A 71 14.00 -21.95 36.16
CA ILE A 71 14.79 -22.17 37.39
C ILE A 71 16.24 -21.74 37.18
N THR A 72 16.78 -22.07 36.00
CA THR A 72 18.12 -21.65 35.57
C THR A 72 18.08 -21.05 34.17
N GLY A 73 18.85 -19.98 33.97
CA GLY A 73 19.00 -19.33 32.67
C GLY A 73 18.01 -18.18 32.40
N PRO A 74 17.93 -17.72 31.14
CA PRO A 74 17.10 -16.56 30.77
C PRO A 74 15.61 -16.87 30.79
N CYS A 75 14.81 -15.85 31.07
CA CYS A 75 13.35 -15.92 30.95
C CYS A 75 12.93 -16.00 29.48
N VAL A 76 11.82 -16.69 29.22
CA VAL A 76 11.15 -16.72 27.91
C VAL A 76 9.95 -15.82 27.99
N TYR A 77 9.78 -14.92 27.01
CA TYR A 77 8.66 -14.00 26.99
C TYR A 77 7.99 -13.99 25.62
N GLN A 78 6.70 -14.33 25.60
CA GLN A 78 5.81 -14.22 24.46
C GLN A 78 4.96 -12.97 24.63
N THR A 79 4.86 -12.15 23.59
CA THR A 79 3.95 -11.00 23.60
C THR A 79 3.58 -10.51 22.21
N SER A 80 2.48 -9.76 22.11
CA SER A 80 2.12 -9.03 20.89
C SER A 80 2.85 -7.68 20.85
N VAL A 81 3.63 -7.49 19.80
CA VAL A 81 4.43 -6.28 19.55
C VAL A 81 3.78 -5.36 18.54
N GLY A 82 3.91 -4.06 18.80
CA GLY A 82 3.53 -2.97 17.93
C GLY A 82 4.71 -2.48 17.10
N TYR A 83 4.85 -1.16 17.00
CA TYR A 83 5.87 -0.55 16.15
C TYR A 83 7.29 -0.77 16.69
N ALA A 84 8.18 -1.25 15.82
CA ALA A 84 9.62 -1.29 16.05
C ALA A 84 10.27 0.00 15.54
N ALA A 85 10.89 0.76 16.46
CA ALA A 85 11.59 1.99 16.12
C ALA A 85 12.87 1.75 15.33
N LYS A 86 13.36 2.81 14.66
CA LYS A 86 14.68 2.79 14.03
C LYS A 86 15.79 2.53 15.06
N PRO A 87 16.92 1.91 14.65
CA PRO A 87 18.04 1.64 15.53
C PRO A 87 18.56 2.89 16.25
N LYS A 88 18.93 2.72 17.51
CA LYS A 88 19.59 3.70 18.38
C LYS A 88 20.82 3.07 19.01
N THR A 89 21.70 3.89 19.55
CA THR A 89 22.83 3.46 20.35
C THR A 89 22.54 3.64 21.84
N ASP A 90 22.95 2.67 22.66
CA ASP A 90 22.90 2.81 24.11
C ASP A 90 24.07 3.65 24.64
N LYS A 91 24.15 3.80 25.97
CA LYS A 91 25.22 4.56 26.63
C LYS A 91 26.62 3.96 26.42
N VAL A 92 26.69 2.69 26.03
CA VAL A 92 27.93 1.92 25.78
C VAL A 92 28.14 1.74 24.27
N HIS A 93 27.46 2.54 23.45
CA HIS A 93 27.51 2.52 21.99
C HIS A 93 27.05 1.20 21.33
N HIS A 94 26.37 0.31 22.05
CA HIS A 94 25.77 -0.88 21.44
C HIS A 94 24.46 -0.53 20.74
N PRO A 95 24.26 -0.97 19.48
CA PRO A 95 23.05 -0.68 18.75
C PRO A 95 21.88 -1.57 19.17
N TYR A 96 20.73 -0.96 19.38
CA TYR A 96 19.48 -1.61 19.76
C TYR A 96 18.27 -0.95 19.10
N ILE A 97 17.14 -1.66 19.10
CA ILE A 97 15.83 -1.13 18.75
C ILE A 97 14.90 -1.23 19.96
N HIS A 98 13.95 -0.31 20.00
CA HIS A 98 12.84 -0.34 20.94
C HIS A 98 11.60 -0.83 20.20
N VAL A 99 10.95 -1.86 20.72
CA VAL A 99 9.70 -2.39 20.17
C VAL A 99 8.59 -2.22 21.20
N GLU A 100 7.52 -1.57 20.78
CA GLU A 100 6.33 -1.37 21.61
C GLU A 100 5.65 -2.70 21.93
N ILE A 101 5.16 -2.86 23.15
CA ILE A 101 4.28 -3.98 23.52
C ILE A 101 2.84 -3.49 23.40
N ALA A 102 2.09 -4.02 22.43
CA ALA A 102 0.80 -3.45 22.03
C ALA A 102 -0.34 -3.72 23.03
N ARG A 103 -0.21 -4.76 23.86
CA ARG A 103 -1.23 -5.22 24.81
C ARG A 103 -0.61 -5.78 26.09
N GLY A 104 0.39 -5.08 26.63
CA GLY A 104 1.15 -5.53 27.81
C GLY A 104 0.31 -5.49 29.08
N THR A 105 0.09 -6.67 29.66
CA THR A 105 -0.63 -6.92 30.91
C THR A 105 0.30 -7.38 32.03
N LEU A 106 1.50 -7.87 31.70
CA LEU A 106 2.52 -8.30 32.68
C LEU A 106 3.43 -7.16 33.17
N GLY A 107 3.07 -5.90 32.88
CA GLY A 107 3.77 -4.70 33.36
C GLY A 107 4.92 -4.21 32.48
N PHE A 108 5.23 -4.90 31.37
CA PHE A 108 6.21 -4.43 30.39
C PHE A 108 5.54 -3.54 29.33
N THR A 109 6.12 -2.38 29.07
CA THR A 109 5.66 -1.46 28.01
C THR A 109 6.47 -1.60 26.72
N ALA A 110 7.65 -2.23 26.80
CA ALA A 110 8.56 -2.34 25.67
C ALA A 110 9.50 -3.54 25.72
N LEU A 111 9.91 -3.99 24.53
CA LEU A 111 11.06 -4.86 24.32
C LEU A 111 12.28 -4.03 23.90
N HIS A 112 13.40 -4.30 24.56
CA HIS A 112 14.70 -3.82 24.13
C HIS A 112 15.41 -4.96 23.37
N LEU A 113 15.58 -4.80 22.06
CA LEU A 113 16.19 -5.80 21.19
C LEU A 113 17.55 -5.30 20.67
N PRO A 114 18.67 -5.94 21.02
CA PRO A 114 19.96 -5.67 20.41
C PRO A 114 19.91 -5.91 18.89
N CYS A 115 20.60 -5.07 18.11
CA CYS A 115 20.66 -5.26 16.66
C CYS A 115 21.33 -6.60 16.28
N ALA A 116 22.22 -7.13 17.12
CA ALA A 116 22.75 -8.49 16.96
C ALA A 116 21.65 -9.56 16.96
N ALA A 117 20.64 -9.46 17.83
CA ALA A 117 19.54 -10.42 17.86
C ALA A 117 18.66 -10.36 16.60
N LEU A 118 18.50 -9.17 16.00
CA LEU A 118 17.79 -8.97 14.73
C LEU A 118 18.59 -9.52 13.55
N ARG A 119 19.88 -9.18 13.48
CA ARG A 119 20.82 -9.69 12.48
C ARG A 119 20.75 -11.21 12.46
N ASP A 120 20.93 -11.83 13.61
CA ASP A 120 20.94 -13.27 13.74
C ASP A 120 19.59 -13.84 13.29
N TYR A 121 18.46 -13.34 13.77
CA TYR A 121 17.16 -13.93 13.47
C TYR A 121 16.65 -13.71 12.04
N PHE A 122 16.79 -12.49 11.51
CA PHE A 122 16.21 -12.11 10.21
C PHE A 122 17.21 -12.20 9.07
N TYR A 123 18.42 -11.69 9.28
CA TYR A 123 19.40 -11.46 8.22
C TYR A 123 20.40 -12.61 8.05
N SER A 124 20.49 -13.54 9.00
CA SER A 124 21.25 -14.79 8.84
C SER A 124 20.34 -15.94 8.35
N PRO A 125 20.79 -16.79 7.40
CA PRO A 125 20.05 -17.98 6.97
C PRO A 125 19.76 -18.97 8.10
N HIS A 126 20.71 -19.18 9.00
CA HIS A 126 20.64 -20.20 10.05
C HIS A 126 20.14 -19.69 11.40
N ARG A 127 19.71 -18.43 11.47
CA ARG A 127 19.24 -17.80 12.71
C ARG A 127 20.31 -17.74 13.82
N SER A 128 21.56 -17.65 13.39
CA SER A 128 22.77 -17.59 14.21
C SER A 128 23.86 -16.86 13.46
N ASN A 129 24.71 -16.10 14.16
CA ASN A 129 25.92 -15.53 13.57
C ASN A 129 27.11 -16.46 13.80
N THR A 130 27.34 -17.36 12.85
CA THR A 130 28.61 -18.09 12.76
C THR A 130 29.48 -17.46 11.66
N PRO A 131 30.81 -17.41 11.79
CA PRO A 131 31.70 -16.84 10.76
C PRO A 131 31.49 -17.46 9.37
N ASP A 132 31.13 -18.75 9.32
CA ASP A 132 30.86 -19.49 8.08
C ASP A 132 29.38 -19.44 7.65
N SER A 133 28.57 -18.56 8.24
CA SER A 133 27.16 -18.43 7.87
C SER A 133 27.04 -17.92 6.44
N GLN A 134 26.34 -18.70 5.61
CA GLN A 134 25.99 -18.29 4.25
C GLN A 134 25.29 -16.92 4.24
N SER A 135 25.48 -16.13 3.19
CA SER A 135 24.70 -14.90 2.99
C SER A 135 23.28 -15.19 2.48
N LEU A 136 22.35 -14.22 2.58
CA LEU A 136 21.03 -14.36 1.95
C LEU A 136 21.11 -14.48 0.41
N TYR A 137 22.18 -13.97 -0.20
CA TYR A 137 22.44 -14.12 -1.63
C TYR A 137 22.81 -15.56 -1.99
N GLU A 138 23.61 -16.24 -1.17
CA GLU A 138 23.94 -17.65 -1.34
C GLU A 138 22.72 -18.56 -1.18
N VAL A 139 21.80 -18.24 -0.27
CA VAL A 139 20.52 -18.96 -0.14
C VAL A 139 19.73 -18.92 -1.45
N LEU A 140 19.72 -17.76 -2.13
CA LEU A 140 19.12 -17.59 -3.46
C LEU A 140 20.01 -18.10 -4.59
N ARG A 141 21.27 -18.48 -4.34
CA ARG A 141 22.29 -18.80 -5.36
C ARG A 141 22.47 -17.67 -6.38
N THR A 142 22.56 -16.44 -5.90
CA THR A 142 22.72 -15.25 -6.73
C THR A 142 23.82 -14.33 -6.21
N ARG A 143 24.13 -13.27 -6.96
CA ARG A 143 25.18 -12.31 -6.64
C ARG A 143 24.61 -11.04 -6.00
N ARG A 144 25.43 -10.33 -5.22
CA ARG A 144 25.06 -9.05 -4.60
C ARG A 144 24.60 -7.98 -5.60
N ALA A 145 25.14 -7.98 -6.82
CA ALA A 145 24.78 -7.04 -7.89
C ALA A 145 23.50 -7.44 -8.66
N ALA A 146 22.79 -8.50 -8.26
CA ALA A 146 21.58 -8.96 -8.95
C ALA A 146 20.49 -7.88 -8.99
N SER A 147 19.86 -7.69 -10.15
CA SER A 147 18.71 -6.79 -10.28
C SER A 147 17.49 -7.35 -9.51
N PRO A 148 16.46 -6.54 -9.22
CA PRO A 148 15.21 -7.05 -8.63
C PRO A 148 14.57 -8.18 -9.43
N GLY A 149 14.67 -8.13 -10.77
CA GLY A 149 14.24 -9.23 -11.65
C GLY A 149 15.06 -10.50 -11.41
N ASP A 150 16.40 -10.40 -11.42
CA ASP A 150 17.29 -11.53 -11.17
C ASP A 150 17.03 -12.19 -9.81
N LEU A 151 16.74 -11.39 -8.77
CA LEU A 151 16.37 -11.90 -7.45
C LEU A 151 15.08 -12.73 -7.50
N ARG A 152 14.06 -12.29 -8.25
CA ARG A 152 12.81 -13.05 -8.40
C ARG A 152 13.04 -14.32 -9.20
N LEU A 153 13.82 -14.26 -10.28
CA LEU A 153 14.16 -15.44 -11.07
C LEU A 153 14.87 -16.49 -10.22
N ALA A 154 15.90 -16.06 -9.48
CA ALA A 154 16.66 -16.91 -8.58
C ALA A 154 15.76 -17.53 -7.51
N TYR A 155 14.88 -16.75 -6.89
CA TYR A 155 13.87 -17.26 -5.95
C TYR A 155 12.98 -18.33 -6.58
N LYS A 156 12.44 -18.07 -7.77
CA LYS A 156 11.51 -18.99 -8.46
C LYS A 156 12.19 -20.29 -8.88
N LEU A 157 13.39 -20.23 -9.45
CA LEU A 157 14.17 -21.41 -9.78
C LEU A 157 14.50 -22.23 -8.53
N ARG A 158 14.93 -21.56 -7.45
CA ARG A 158 15.28 -22.24 -6.21
C ARG A 158 14.06 -22.84 -5.51
N GLU A 159 12.90 -22.19 -5.59
CA GLU A 159 11.62 -22.70 -5.10
C GLU A 159 11.26 -24.01 -5.83
N LEU A 160 11.41 -24.06 -7.16
CA LEU A 160 11.20 -25.26 -7.96
C LEU A 160 12.17 -26.39 -7.61
N GLU A 161 13.47 -26.09 -7.47
CA GLU A 161 14.49 -27.06 -7.06
C GLU A 161 14.17 -27.69 -5.70
N LEU A 162 13.84 -26.88 -4.70
CA LEU A 162 13.49 -27.37 -3.36
C LEU A 162 12.17 -28.16 -3.34
N CYS A 163 11.24 -27.84 -4.23
CA CYS A 163 10.02 -28.62 -4.42
C CYS A 163 10.34 -29.99 -5.04
N ALA A 164 11.18 -30.03 -6.08
CA ALA A 164 11.58 -31.26 -6.75
C ALA A 164 12.32 -32.23 -5.82
N THR A 165 13.15 -31.71 -4.90
CA THR A 165 13.89 -32.54 -3.93
C THR A 165 13.14 -32.78 -2.62
N SER A 166 11.85 -32.44 -2.53
CA SER A 166 11.06 -32.53 -1.29
C SER A 166 11.74 -31.91 -0.05
N ALA A 167 12.40 -30.77 -0.24
CA ALA A 167 13.22 -30.16 0.80
C ALA A 167 12.40 -29.78 2.06
N PRO A 168 13.02 -29.83 3.26
CA PRO A 168 12.35 -29.50 4.51
C PRO A 168 11.72 -28.10 4.53
N ARG A 169 10.61 -27.95 5.26
CA ARG A 169 9.91 -26.66 5.43
C ARG A 169 10.83 -25.52 5.89
N ALA A 170 11.83 -25.83 6.73
CA ALA A 170 12.80 -24.86 7.22
C ALA A 170 13.62 -24.23 6.07
N GLN A 171 14.06 -25.02 5.08
CA GLN A 171 14.80 -24.51 3.92
C GLN A 171 13.90 -23.63 3.04
N ARG A 172 12.65 -24.05 2.80
CA ARG A 172 11.69 -23.23 2.05
C ARG A 172 11.38 -21.90 2.74
N SER A 173 11.27 -21.92 4.08
CA SER A 173 11.08 -20.70 4.88
C SER A 173 12.32 -19.80 4.92
N ALA A 174 13.52 -20.39 4.86
CA ALA A 174 14.77 -19.63 4.70
C ALA A 174 14.84 -18.95 3.33
N LEU A 175 14.49 -19.68 2.27
CA LEU A 175 14.44 -19.16 0.91
C LEU A 175 13.45 -17.99 0.78
N GLU A 176 12.22 -18.17 1.28
CA GLU A 176 11.20 -17.12 1.24
C GLU A 176 11.63 -15.88 2.03
N ARG A 177 12.26 -16.06 3.21
CA ARG A 177 12.79 -14.94 3.99
C ARG A 177 13.89 -14.20 3.24
N ALA A 178 14.85 -14.93 2.66
CA ALA A 178 15.94 -14.33 1.88
C ALA A 178 15.40 -13.47 0.75
N PHE A 179 14.45 -13.99 -0.03
CA PHE A 179 13.82 -13.21 -1.10
C PHE A 179 13.07 -11.99 -0.58
N ASN A 180 12.25 -12.12 0.48
CA ASN A 180 11.49 -11.00 1.01
C ASN A 180 12.36 -9.88 1.60
N ILE A 181 13.52 -10.21 2.16
CA ILE A 181 14.49 -9.20 2.63
C ILE A 181 15.19 -8.55 1.44
N LEU A 182 15.70 -9.34 0.48
CA LEU A 182 16.50 -8.82 -0.63
C LEU A 182 15.66 -8.08 -1.68
N ALA A 183 14.37 -8.40 -1.83
CA ALA A 183 13.48 -7.74 -2.79
C ALA A 183 13.02 -6.34 -2.33
N ILE A 184 13.16 -5.99 -1.06
CA ILE A 184 12.82 -4.66 -0.53
C ILE A 184 14.10 -3.82 -0.38
N PRO A 185 14.24 -2.67 -1.08
CA PRO A 185 15.50 -1.91 -1.11
C PRO A 185 16.05 -1.52 0.26
N GLU A 186 15.22 -1.08 1.21
CA GLU A 186 15.64 -0.68 2.56
C GLU A 186 16.20 -1.87 3.35
N LEU A 187 15.55 -3.03 3.25
CA LEU A 187 15.98 -4.26 3.94
C LEU A 187 17.21 -4.86 3.28
N ARG A 188 17.29 -4.85 1.94
CA ARG A 188 18.47 -5.25 1.17
C ARG A 188 19.67 -4.40 1.54
N SER A 189 19.51 -3.08 1.64
CA SER A 189 20.59 -2.17 2.04
C SER A 189 21.10 -2.47 3.45
N SER A 190 20.19 -2.82 4.37
CA SER A 190 20.57 -3.23 5.73
C SER A 190 21.38 -4.54 5.73
N HIS A 191 20.96 -5.53 4.94
CA HIS A 191 21.72 -6.77 4.75
C HIS A 191 23.09 -6.52 4.11
N ASP A 192 23.15 -5.67 3.08
CA ASP A 192 24.37 -5.32 2.37
C ASP A 192 25.40 -4.61 3.26
N ALA A 193 24.94 -3.80 4.21
CA ALA A 193 25.80 -3.18 5.21
C ALA A 193 26.37 -4.21 6.20
N LEU A 194 25.56 -5.20 6.62
CA LEU A 194 26.02 -6.30 7.49
C LEU A 194 27.10 -7.17 6.87
N LEU A 195 27.12 -7.30 5.54
CA LEU A 195 28.17 -8.03 4.84
C LEU A 195 29.53 -7.31 4.85
N ILE A 196 29.53 -5.99 5.10
CA ILE A 196 30.75 -5.17 5.19
C ILE A 196 31.21 -5.09 6.65
N ASP A 197 30.27 -4.80 7.56
CA ASP A 197 30.53 -4.73 8.99
C ASP A 197 29.37 -5.40 9.76
N PRO A 198 29.64 -6.52 10.48
CA PRO A 198 28.62 -7.28 11.17
C PRO A 198 28.03 -6.57 12.40
N THR A 199 28.59 -5.43 12.80
CA THR A 199 28.16 -4.64 13.97
C THR A 199 27.24 -3.49 13.62
N VAL A 200 27.02 -3.22 12.32
CA VAL A 200 26.17 -2.12 11.84
C VAL A 200 24.74 -2.27 12.38
N PRO A 201 24.09 -1.17 12.83
CA PRO A 201 22.71 -1.21 13.26
C PRO A 201 21.77 -1.64 12.13
N VAL A 202 20.81 -2.53 12.43
CA VAL A 202 19.84 -3.02 11.45
C VAL A 202 18.40 -2.81 11.86
N VAL A 203 17.56 -2.54 10.86
CA VAL A 203 16.12 -2.32 11.05
C VAL A 203 15.37 -3.63 11.27
N PHE A 204 14.30 -3.58 12.06
CA PHE A 204 13.34 -4.68 12.15
C PHE A 204 12.59 -4.78 10.81
N PRO A 205 12.59 -5.94 10.11
CA PRO A 205 11.87 -6.08 8.85
C PRO A 205 10.39 -5.70 8.98
N PHE A 206 9.94 -4.77 8.14
CA PHE A 206 8.55 -4.29 8.10
C PHE A 206 8.05 -3.63 9.41
N SER A 207 8.93 -3.12 10.26
CA SER A 207 8.58 -2.37 11.49
C SER A 207 7.80 -3.16 12.56
N GLY A 208 7.79 -4.50 12.50
CA GLY A 208 7.67 -5.36 13.69
C GLY A 208 6.29 -5.69 14.27
N PHE A 209 5.17 -5.40 13.61
CA PHE A 209 3.84 -5.74 14.13
C PHE A 209 3.58 -7.26 14.09
N GLY A 210 3.26 -7.87 15.24
CA GLY A 210 3.06 -9.31 15.29
C GLY A 210 3.16 -9.94 16.69
N LEU A 211 3.16 -11.27 16.73
CA LEU A 211 3.47 -12.05 17.92
C LEU A 211 4.96 -12.39 17.93
N ILE A 212 5.65 -12.13 19.04
CA ILE A 212 7.08 -12.43 19.19
C ILE A 212 7.32 -13.31 20.42
N LEU A 213 8.29 -14.21 20.31
CA LEU A 213 8.84 -15.00 21.42
C LEU A 213 10.33 -14.69 21.55
N VAL A 214 10.77 -14.26 22.74
CA VAL A 214 12.15 -13.85 23.00
C VAL A 214 12.71 -14.53 24.25
N LEU A 215 14.03 -14.71 24.28
CA LEU A 215 14.78 -15.03 25.49
C LEU A 215 15.41 -13.75 26.04
N GLY A 216 15.40 -13.56 27.35
CA GLY A 216 15.99 -12.37 27.94
C GLY A 216 15.83 -12.27 29.44
N VAL A 217 15.91 -11.03 29.93
CA VAL A 217 15.81 -10.71 31.34
C VAL A 217 14.74 -9.63 31.53
N PRO A 218 13.77 -9.85 32.43
CA PRO A 218 12.79 -8.82 32.77
C PRO A 218 13.45 -7.69 33.57
N MET A 219 13.09 -6.45 33.26
CA MET A 219 13.38 -5.25 34.05
C MET A 219 12.07 -4.64 34.56
N LYS A 220 12.12 -3.48 35.23
CA LYS A 220 10.93 -2.86 35.85
C LYS A 220 9.79 -2.58 34.87
N ASP A 221 10.09 -1.93 33.75
CA ASP A 221 9.11 -1.45 32.74
C ASP A 221 9.34 -2.06 31.34
N ARG A 222 10.41 -2.84 31.18
CA ARG A 222 10.88 -3.33 29.88
C ARG A 222 11.42 -4.74 29.99
N PHE A 223 11.44 -5.45 28.88
CA PHE A 223 12.09 -6.75 28.77
C PHE A 223 13.35 -6.63 27.91
N LEU A 224 14.50 -6.97 28.47
CA LEU A 224 15.78 -6.96 27.75
C LEU A 224 15.96 -8.28 27.02
N ALA A 225 15.58 -8.31 25.76
CA ALA A 225 15.71 -9.49 24.93
C ALA A 225 17.19 -9.70 24.53
N ARG A 226 17.67 -10.93 24.65
CA ARG A 226 18.98 -11.38 24.19
C ARG A 226 18.90 -12.10 22.85
N ARG A 227 17.80 -12.79 22.59
CA ARG A 227 17.59 -13.58 21.37
C ARG A 227 16.11 -13.62 20.99
N ILE A 228 15.83 -13.52 19.69
CA ILE A 228 14.50 -13.80 19.14
C ILE A 228 14.41 -15.30 18.86
N ILE A 229 13.41 -15.95 19.43
CA ILE A 229 13.12 -17.37 19.19
C ILE A 229 12.18 -17.51 17.98
N SER A 230 11.10 -16.74 17.97
CA SER A 230 10.13 -16.74 16.88
C SER A 230 9.47 -15.38 16.74
N PHE A 231 9.00 -15.10 15.52
CA PHE A 231 8.23 -13.91 15.19
C PHE A 231 7.22 -14.27 14.10
N LEU A 232 5.97 -13.90 14.34
CA LEU A 232 4.84 -14.07 13.43
C LEU A 232 4.22 -12.69 13.20
N SER A 233 4.47 -12.12 12.02
CA SER A 233 3.94 -10.83 11.61
C SER A 233 2.41 -10.84 11.47
N GLU A 234 1.73 -9.74 11.81
CA GLU A 234 0.33 -9.52 11.44
C GLU A 234 0.18 -9.42 9.91
N ARG A 235 -0.65 -10.30 9.33
CA ARG A 235 -0.82 -10.42 7.87
C ARG A 235 -2.28 -10.34 7.44
N LYS A 236 -2.51 -9.82 6.25
CA LYS A 236 -3.82 -9.75 5.61
C LYS A 236 -3.72 -10.05 4.11
N LYS A 237 -4.55 -10.96 3.61
CA LYS A 237 -4.70 -11.17 2.17
C LYS A 237 -5.66 -10.12 1.59
N ARG A 238 -5.34 -9.57 0.43
CA ARG A 238 -6.22 -8.65 -0.31
C ARG A 238 -6.21 -8.99 -1.79
N ARG A 239 -7.37 -8.79 -2.43
CA ARG A 239 -7.54 -8.84 -3.88
C ARG A 239 -8.20 -7.55 -4.35
N PHE A 240 -7.64 -6.93 -5.39
CA PHE A 240 -8.18 -5.69 -5.95
C PHE A 240 -7.69 -5.44 -7.39
N LYS A 241 -8.35 -4.48 -8.06
CA LYS A 241 -7.98 -3.99 -9.38
C LYS A 241 -6.94 -2.88 -9.25
N LEU A 242 -5.82 -3.01 -9.95
CA LEU A 242 -4.69 -2.06 -9.95
C LEU A 242 -4.57 -1.38 -11.31
N PRO A 243 -5.01 -0.13 -11.46
CA PRO A 243 -4.75 0.64 -12.67
C PRO A 243 -3.25 0.87 -12.83
N LEU A 244 -2.67 0.49 -13.97
CA LEU A 244 -1.22 0.59 -14.19
C LEU A 244 -0.74 2.06 -14.11
N ARG A 245 -1.60 3.02 -14.49
CA ARG A 245 -1.34 4.46 -14.33
C ARG A 245 -1.03 4.92 -12.90
N LYS A 246 -1.43 4.16 -11.87
CA LYS A 246 -1.14 4.46 -10.45
C LYS A 246 0.26 4.00 -10.01
N LEU A 247 0.98 3.26 -10.84
CA LEU A 247 2.35 2.84 -10.54
C LEU A 247 3.32 3.99 -10.75
N THR A 248 4.36 4.03 -9.94
CA THR A 248 5.55 4.86 -10.18
C THR A 248 6.64 3.95 -10.73
N TYR A 249 7.12 4.24 -11.93
CA TYR A 249 8.06 3.38 -12.65
C TYR A 249 9.49 3.85 -12.42
N TYR A 250 10.35 2.97 -11.93
CA TYR A 250 11.79 3.18 -11.85
C TYR A 250 12.46 2.33 -12.92
N GLN A 251 13.78 2.47 -13.07
CA GLN A 251 14.56 1.70 -14.04
C GLN A 251 14.51 0.18 -13.77
N ASP A 252 14.43 -0.22 -12.50
CA ASP A 252 14.58 -1.60 -12.04
C ASP A 252 13.31 -2.18 -11.40
N ARG A 253 12.28 -1.37 -11.16
CA ARG A 253 11.04 -1.75 -10.47
C ARG A 253 9.90 -0.75 -10.71
N ALA A 254 8.67 -1.17 -10.45
CA ALA A 254 7.51 -0.30 -10.32
C ALA A 254 6.97 -0.33 -8.88
N LEU A 255 6.43 0.79 -8.42
CA LEU A 255 5.97 0.99 -7.05
C LEU A 255 4.51 1.45 -7.03
N TYR A 256 3.67 0.71 -6.34
CA TYR A 256 2.33 1.13 -5.98
C TYR A 256 2.32 1.68 -4.56
N ARG A 257 1.79 2.91 -4.40
CA ARG A 257 1.52 3.52 -3.09
C ARG A 257 0.13 4.10 -3.10
N ASP A 258 -0.71 3.64 -2.18
CA ASP A 258 -2.05 4.18 -1.97
C ASP A 258 -2.15 4.76 -0.57
N ALA A 259 -2.17 6.09 -0.46
CA ALA A 259 -2.26 6.78 0.82
C ALA A 259 -3.62 6.63 1.50
N ARG A 260 -4.70 6.42 0.73
CA ARG A 260 -6.06 6.25 1.27
C ARG A 260 -6.21 4.85 1.84
N ALA A 261 -5.79 3.84 1.08
CA ALA A 261 -5.80 2.45 1.54
C ALA A 261 -4.63 2.12 2.49
N LYS A 262 -3.64 3.02 2.59
CA LYS A 262 -2.37 2.87 3.31
C LYS A 262 -1.59 1.60 2.91
N LEU A 263 -1.50 1.36 1.60
CA LEU A 263 -0.87 0.18 1.00
C LEU A 263 0.42 0.55 0.25
N GLU A 264 1.40 -0.34 0.28
CA GLU A 264 2.60 -0.28 -0.55
C GLU A 264 2.90 -1.64 -1.19
N MET A 265 3.26 -1.64 -2.48
CA MET A 265 3.68 -2.84 -3.21
C MET A 265 4.78 -2.50 -4.20
N THR A 266 5.77 -3.39 -4.32
CA THR A 266 6.85 -3.26 -5.30
C THR A 266 6.77 -4.40 -6.31
N PHE A 267 6.93 -4.06 -7.59
CA PHE A 267 6.91 -4.98 -8.73
C PHE A 267 8.25 -4.92 -9.44
N ASP A 268 8.89 -6.05 -9.66
CA ASP A 268 10.07 -6.17 -10.54
C ASP A 268 9.63 -6.54 -11.97
N PRO A 269 10.56 -6.49 -12.95
CA PRO A 269 10.25 -6.77 -14.35
C PRO A 269 9.73 -8.19 -14.63
N ILE A 270 9.98 -9.17 -13.75
CA ILE A 270 9.47 -10.53 -13.94
C ILE A 270 8.02 -10.63 -13.46
N LEU A 271 7.68 -9.96 -12.34
CA LEU A 271 6.30 -9.92 -11.86
C LEU A 271 5.40 -9.02 -12.72
N LEU A 272 5.94 -7.94 -13.29
CA LEU A 272 5.24 -7.02 -14.18
C LEU A 272 5.94 -6.96 -15.55
N PRO A 273 5.76 -8.00 -16.40
CA PRO A 273 6.52 -8.18 -17.64
C PRO A 273 5.98 -7.35 -18.80
N ILE A 274 5.92 -6.03 -18.63
CA ILE A 274 5.41 -5.09 -19.65
C ILE A 274 6.50 -4.18 -20.24
N GLY A 275 7.77 -4.42 -19.89
CA GLY A 275 8.91 -3.64 -20.39
C GLY A 275 8.87 -2.16 -19.98
N PHE A 276 8.32 -1.86 -18.79
CA PHE A 276 8.16 -0.49 -18.32
C PHE A 276 9.51 0.23 -18.19
N LYS A 277 9.48 1.56 -18.37
CA LYS A 277 10.64 2.44 -18.25
C LYS A 277 10.30 3.64 -17.37
N SER A 278 11.33 4.32 -16.85
CA SER A 278 11.12 5.42 -15.91
C SER A 278 10.49 6.68 -16.53
N ASP A 279 10.68 6.89 -17.83
CA ASP A 279 10.07 7.96 -18.63
C ASP A 279 8.54 7.79 -18.76
N TRP A 280 8.02 6.58 -18.56
CA TRP A 280 6.57 6.34 -18.49
C TRP A 280 5.90 7.17 -17.41
N ASN A 281 6.61 7.61 -16.36
CA ASN A 281 6.00 8.50 -15.36
C ASN A 281 5.46 9.82 -15.95
N GLY A 282 6.02 10.29 -17.07
CA GLY A 282 5.52 11.49 -17.75
C GLY A 282 4.17 11.28 -18.44
N TRP A 283 3.85 10.04 -18.83
CA TRP A 283 2.68 9.75 -19.68
C TRP A 283 1.81 8.59 -19.22
N LYS A 284 2.12 7.95 -18.09
CA LYS A 284 1.40 6.80 -17.54
C LYS A 284 -0.09 7.04 -17.34
N HIS A 285 -0.53 8.29 -17.23
CA HIS A 285 -1.95 8.65 -17.16
C HIS A 285 -2.73 8.24 -18.42
N LEU A 286 -2.06 8.11 -19.57
CA LEU A 286 -2.62 7.60 -20.82
C LEU A 286 -2.80 6.07 -20.81
N ILE A 287 -2.28 5.37 -19.81
CA ILE A 287 -2.40 3.91 -19.69
C ILE A 287 -3.77 3.57 -19.06
N GLY A 288 -4.70 3.12 -19.91
CA GLY A 288 -6.03 2.66 -19.50
C GLY A 288 -6.05 1.26 -18.87
N ALA A 289 -4.97 0.49 -19.02
CA ALA A 289 -4.91 -0.89 -18.55
C ALA A 289 -4.98 -1.01 -17.01
N THR A 290 -5.73 -2.01 -16.55
CA THR A 290 -5.92 -2.34 -15.13
C THR A 290 -5.66 -3.83 -14.92
N ALA A 291 -4.77 -4.15 -13.98
CA ALA A 291 -4.40 -5.52 -13.64
C ALA A 291 -5.21 -6.03 -12.43
N ASP A 292 -5.39 -7.34 -12.34
CA ASP A 292 -5.87 -8.01 -11.13
C ASP A 292 -4.69 -8.35 -10.23
N VAL A 293 -4.79 -7.95 -8.96
CA VAL A 293 -3.77 -8.22 -7.94
C VAL A 293 -4.37 -9.04 -6.83
N GLU A 294 -3.66 -10.10 -6.43
CA GLU A 294 -3.86 -10.80 -5.18
C GLU A 294 -2.53 -10.82 -4.42
N ALA A 295 -2.52 -10.33 -3.17
CA ALA A 295 -1.29 -10.29 -2.38
C ALA A 295 -1.54 -10.46 -0.88
N GLU A 296 -0.51 -10.96 -0.19
CA GLU A 296 -0.44 -10.97 1.27
C GLU A 296 0.36 -9.77 1.76
N PHE A 297 -0.27 -8.96 2.62
CA PHE A 297 0.30 -7.75 3.18
C PHE A 297 0.69 -7.97 4.63
N VAL A 298 1.85 -7.47 5.03
CA VAL A 298 2.24 -7.36 6.45
C VAL A 298 1.92 -5.95 6.95
N LYS A 299 1.39 -5.87 8.17
CA LYS A 299 1.19 -4.59 8.84
C LYS A 299 2.53 -3.95 9.18
N THR A 300 2.63 -2.66 8.95
CA THR A 300 3.82 -1.85 9.21
C THR A 300 3.44 -0.47 9.72
N GLY A 301 4.43 0.32 10.09
CA GLY A 301 4.26 1.64 10.67
C GLY A 301 5.16 2.63 9.95
N LYS A 302 4.60 3.80 9.62
CA LYS A 302 5.34 4.92 9.02
C LYS A 302 5.02 6.20 9.76
N TYR A 303 6.06 6.94 10.11
CA TYR A 303 5.90 8.29 10.63
C TYR A 303 5.64 9.26 9.48
N TYR A 304 4.65 10.11 9.67
CA TYR A 304 4.40 11.26 8.80
C TYR A 304 4.16 12.50 9.65
N ARG A 305 4.48 13.67 9.09
CA ARG A 305 4.31 14.95 9.78
C ARG A 305 2.92 15.49 9.49
N ARG A 306 2.14 15.79 10.53
CA ARG A 306 0.81 16.41 10.43
C ARG A 306 0.74 17.57 11.43
N GLY A 307 0.48 18.79 10.92
CA GLY A 307 0.35 19.99 11.77
C GLY A 307 1.60 20.27 12.62
N GLY A 308 2.80 20.02 12.08
CA GLY A 308 4.05 20.23 12.82
C GLY A 308 4.53 19.05 13.66
N HIS A 309 3.65 18.11 14.04
CA HIS A 309 3.98 16.95 14.87
C HIS A 309 4.19 15.66 14.06
N TRP A 310 5.04 14.75 14.56
CA TRP A 310 5.19 13.41 14.01
C TRP A 310 4.09 12.50 14.53
N SER A 311 3.33 11.89 13.61
CA SER A 311 2.32 10.89 13.93
C SER A 311 2.65 9.55 13.27
N LEU A 312 2.49 8.46 14.01
CA LEU A 312 2.64 7.11 13.48
C LEU A 312 1.36 6.69 12.75
N GLY A 313 1.47 6.35 11.47
CA GLY A 313 0.40 5.72 10.71
C GLY A 313 0.60 4.22 10.58
N SER A 314 -0.46 3.46 10.79
CA SER A 314 -0.52 2.06 10.36
C SER A 314 -0.59 1.99 8.84
N TRP A 315 0.35 1.28 8.23
CA TRP A 315 0.42 0.98 6.81
C TRP A 315 0.46 -0.54 6.61
N GLU A 316 0.32 -0.97 5.37
CA GLU A 316 0.46 -2.35 4.96
C GLU A 316 1.41 -2.41 3.76
N ILE A 317 2.35 -3.36 3.78
CA ILE A 317 3.30 -3.59 2.68
C ILE A 317 3.18 -5.03 2.20
N ALA A 318 3.07 -5.23 0.89
CA ALA A 318 2.97 -6.57 0.33
C ALA A 318 4.29 -7.34 0.47
N LEU A 319 4.19 -8.63 0.82
CA LEU A 319 5.32 -9.55 0.80
C LEU A 319 5.69 -9.89 -0.65
N PRO A 320 6.91 -9.58 -1.13
CA PRO A 320 7.31 -9.81 -2.52
C PRO A 320 7.12 -11.25 -3.02
N SER A 321 7.30 -12.26 -2.15
CA SER A 321 7.07 -13.68 -2.45
C SER A 321 5.61 -14.05 -2.66
N ARG A 322 4.67 -13.25 -2.15
CA ARG A 322 3.22 -13.55 -2.06
C ARG A 322 2.36 -12.63 -2.94
N ILE A 323 2.93 -12.01 -3.97
CA ILE A 323 2.17 -11.21 -4.94
C ILE A 323 1.86 -12.05 -6.17
N GLN A 324 0.60 -12.07 -6.58
CA GLN A 324 0.12 -12.59 -7.84
C GLN A 324 -0.50 -11.45 -8.65
N LEU A 325 -0.11 -11.37 -9.91
CA LEU A 325 -0.59 -10.35 -10.85
C LEU A 325 -1.17 -11.05 -12.08
N ARG A 326 -2.35 -10.62 -12.52
CA ARG A 326 -2.91 -11.00 -13.83
C ARG A 326 -3.12 -9.73 -14.65
N LEU A 327 -2.43 -9.66 -15.78
CA LEU A 327 -2.56 -8.57 -16.74
C LEU A 327 -3.80 -8.79 -17.61
N PRO A 328 -4.45 -7.71 -18.10
CA PRO A 328 -5.53 -7.84 -19.07
C PRO A 328 -4.98 -8.29 -20.43
N ASP A 329 -5.78 -9.04 -21.19
CA ASP A 329 -5.35 -9.64 -22.48
C ASP A 329 -4.83 -8.60 -23.48
N LYS A 330 -5.42 -7.40 -23.49
CA LYS A 330 -5.07 -6.29 -24.40
C LYS A 330 -4.12 -5.26 -23.76
N VAL A 331 -3.33 -5.65 -22.77
CA VAL A 331 -2.40 -4.73 -22.09
C VAL A 331 -1.42 -4.09 -23.07
N GLU A 332 -0.87 -4.87 -24.00
CA GLU A 332 0.16 -4.38 -24.92
C GLU A 332 -0.40 -3.37 -25.93
N GLU A 333 -1.63 -3.60 -26.42
CA GLU A 333 -2.35 -2.65 -27.28
C GLU A 333 -2.60 -1.32 -26.54
N SER A 334 -3.04 -1.40 -25.28
CA SER A 334 -3.28 -0.20 -24.46
C SER A 334 -1.99 0.58 -24.19
N LEU A 335 -0.86 -0.10 -24.01
CA LEU A 335 0.43 0.54 -23.80
C LEU A 335 0.93 1.22 -25.08
N LYS A 336 0.87 0.54 -26.23
CA LYS A 336 1.23 1.09 -27.54
C LYS A 336 0.36 2.30 -27.90
N ALA A 337 -0.93 2.27 -27.57
CA ALA A 337 -1.82 3.40 -27.78
C ALA A 337 -1.37 4.62 -26.94
N GLY A 338 -1.11 4.44 -25.64
CA GLY A 338 -0.64 5.51 -24.77
C GLY A 338 0.71 6.10 -25.22
N GLU A 339 1.66 5.25 -25.61
CA GLU A 339 2.97 5.67 -26.09
C GLU A 339 2.87 6.47 -27.40
N ARG A 340 2.06 6.01 -28.37
CA ARG A 340 1.81 6.74 -29.62
C ARG A 340 1.22 8.11 -29.36
N THR A 341 0.26 8.19 -28.46
CA THR A 341 -0.36 9.45 -28.07
C THR A 341 0.66 10.40 -27.45
N HIS A 342 1.45 9.93 -26.47
CA HIS A 342 2.53 10.74 -25.89
C HIS A 342 3.53 11.25 -26.94
N HIS A 343 3.97 10.38 -27.86
CA HIS A 343 4.90 10.76 -28.92
C HIS A 343 4.33 11.86 -29.82
N ARG A 344 3.05 11.77 -30.19
CA ARG A 344 2.36 12.79 -30.98
C ARG A 344 2.24 14.12 -30.24
N PHE A 345 1.91 14.10 -28.95
CA PHE A 345 1.88 15.31 -28.13
C PHE A 345 3.25 15.97 -28.05
N GLY A 346 4.33 15.20 -28.01
CA GLY A 346 5.70 15.71 -28.11
C GLY A 346 5.99 16.34 -29.47
N GLN A 347 5.66 15.64 -30.56
CA GLN A 347 5.88 16.09 -31.94
C GLN A 347 5.17 17.42 -32.25
N TYR A 348 3.94 17.59 -31.75
CA TYR A 348 3.12 18.78 -32.00
C TYR A 348 3.02 19.70 -30.77
N SER A 349 4.03 19.68 -29.90
CA SER A 349 4.01 20.39 -28.62
C SER A 349 3.84 21.90 -28.76
N ASP A 350 4.44 22.53 -29.77
CA ASP A 350 4.28 23.96 -30.05
C ASP A 350 2.84 24.32 -30.42
N TRP A 351 2.23 23.52 -31.29
CA TRP A 351 0.84 23.69 -31.67
C TRP A 351 -0.10 23.49 -30.48
N VAL A 352 0.09 22.42 -29.69
CA VAL A 352 -0.68 22.16 -28.47
C VAL A 352 -0.56 23.32 -27.49
N ARG A 353 0.65 23.89 -27.31
CA ARG A 353 0.88 25.05 -26.45
C ARG A 353 0.14 26.30 -26.95
N ALA A 354 0.17 26.58 -28.24
CA ALA A 354 -0.55 27.70 -28.83
C ALA A 354 -2.08 27.57 -28.66
N ILE A 355 -2.61 26.35 -28.83
CA ILE A 355 -4.02 26.08 -28.57
C ILE A 355 -4.35 26.26 -27.09
N ARG A 356 -3.53 25.73 -26.16
CA ARG A 356 -3.72 25.90 -24.72
C ARG A 356 -3.80 27.37 -24.32
N GLU A 357 -2.85 28.18 -24.79
CA GLU A 357 -2.83 29.63 -24.54
C GLU A 357 -4.09 30.31 -25.08
N ARG A 358 -4.57 29.90 -26.26
CA ARG A 358 -5.80 30.45 -26.83
C ARG A 358 -7.04 30.04 -26.03
N VAL A 359 -7.18 28.78 -25.63
CA VAL A 359 -8.36 28.30 -24.91
C VAL A 359 -8.45 28.82 -23.48
N GLU A 360 -7.37 29.29 -22.87
CA GLU A 360 -7.43 30.03 -21.59
C GLU A 360 -8.27 31.31 -21.69
N HIS A 361 -8.27 31.95 -22.86
CA HIS A 361 -8.92 33.23 -23.07
C HIS A 361 -10.18 33.13 -23.92
N LEU A 362 -10.27 32.15 -24.82
CA LEU A 362 -11.36 32.03 -25.78
C LEU A 362 -11.82 30.57 -25.91
N PRO A 363 -13.10 30.26 -25.62
CA PRO A 363 -13.68 28.95 -25.88
C PRO A 363 -13.57 28.60 -27.37
N MET A 364 -13.03 27.42 -27.66
CA MET A 364 -12.88 26.94 -29.03
C MET A 364 -13.76 25.73 -29.26
N GLU A 365 -14.54 25.75 -30.33
CA GLU A 365 -15.34 24.60 -30.72
C GLU A 365 -14.44 23.49 -31.28
N ARG A 366 -14.78 22.24 -30.98
CA ARG A 366 -14.11 21.06 -31.51
C ARG A 366 -13.95 21.09 -33.03
N GLN A 367 -14.98 21.47 -33.78
CA GLN A 367 -14.88 21.56 -35.26
C GLN A 367 -13.92 22.65 -35.73
N GLU A 368 -13.74 23.74 -34.97
CA GLU A 368 -12.72 24.75 -35.27
C GLU A 368 -11.33 24.19 -34.98
N LEU A 369 -11.16 23.51 -33.84
CA LEU A 369 -9.92 22.83 -33.48
C LEU A 369 -9.53 21.77 -34.51
N GLU A 370 -10.48 20.98 -35.02
CA GLU A 370 -10.26 19.99 -36.08
C GLU A 370 -9.81 20.67 -37.39
N ARG A 371 -10.43 21.78 -37.78
CA ARG A 371 -10.02 22.56 -38.96
C ARG A 371 -8.62 23.14 -38.82
N LEU A 372 -8.28 23.67 -37.64
CA LEU A 372 -6.93 24.16 -37.35
C LEU A 372 -5.91 23.03 -37.36
N ALA A 373 -6.24 21.88 -36.76
CA ALA A 373 -5.40 20.70 -36.75
C ALA A 373 -5.06 20.25 -38.18
N VAL A 374 -6.05 20.15 -39.07
CA VAL A 374 -5.84 19.80 -40.48
C VAL A 374 -4.91 20.79 -41.19
N ARG A 375 -5.10 22.10 -40.96
CA ARG A 375 -4.28 23.15 -41.59
C ARG A 375 -2.82 23.08 -41.16
N GLU A 376 -2.56 22.73 -39.91
CA GLU A 376 -1.21 22.63 -39.34
C GLU A 376 -0.58 21.24 -39.56
N GLY A 377 -1.23 20.37 -40.34
CA GLY A 377 -0.72 19.03 -40.68
C GLY A 377 -0.83 18.02 -39.54
N ILE A 378 -1.67 18.26 -38.54
CA ILE A 378 -1.91 17.35 -37.44
C ILE A 378 -2.71 16.13 -37.95
N PRO A 379 -2.31 14.89 -37.62
CA PRO A 379 -3.02 13.68 -38.02
C PRO A 379 -4.48 13.66 -37.54
N ALA A 380 -5.39 13.13 -38.38
CA ALA A 380 -6.82 13.07 -38.08
C ALA A 380 -7.17 12.22 -36.85
N ASP A 381 -6.30 11.29 -36.47
CA ASP A 381 -6.43 10.45 -35.29
C ASP A 381 -5.73 11.02 -34.04
N PHE A 382 -5.34 12.30 -34.08
CA PHE A 382 -4.91 13.04 -32.89
C PHE A 382 -6.13 13.35 -32.01
N ASP A 383 -6.10 12.87 -30.77
CA ASP A 383 -7.22 13.07 -29.84
C ASP A 383 -7.20 14.50 -29.26
N LEU A 384 -7.94 15.39 -29.91
CA LEU A 384 -8.11 16.79 -29.47
C LEU A 384 -8.70 16.91 -28.07
N ALA A 385 -9.43 15.90 -27.60
CA ALA A 385 -9.91 15.88 -26.22
C ALA A 385 -8.75 15.96 -25.22
N GLN A 386 -7.58 15.42 -25.58
CA GLN A 386 -6.44 15.31 -24.68
C GLN A 386 -5.58 16.57 -24.59
N ILE A 387 -5.89 17.61 -25.37
CA ILE A 387 -5.16 18.89 -25.32
C ILE A 387 -5.10 19.45 -23.90
N ASN A 388 -6.19 19.39 -23.14
CA ASN A 388 -6.22 19.83 -21.74
C ASN A 388 -6.24 18.67 -20.73
N TRP A 389 -5.90 17.45 -21.13
CA TRP A 389 -5.85 16.33 -20.17
C TRP A 389 -4.74 16.52 -19.14
N LYS A 390 -5.12 16.37 -17.87
CA LYS A 390 -4.18 16.32 -16.74
C LYS A 390 -4.08 14.88 -16.22
N ALA A 391 -3.01 14.60 -15.47
CA ALA A 391 -2.66 13.24 -15.04
C ALA A 391 -3.72 12.55 -14.16
N ASP A 392 -4.62 13.32 -13.55
CA ASP A 392 -5.71 12.88 -12.68
C ASP A 392 -7.10 12.97 -13.34
N TYR A 393 -7.14 13.15 -14.66
CA TYR A 393 -8.39 13.06 -15.41
C TYR A 393 -8.94 11.63 -15.36
N ASP A 394 -10.24 11.51 -15.13
CA ASP A 394 -11.01 10.29 -15.27
C ASP A 394 -11.76 10.31 -16.60
N PRO A 395 -11.35 9.48 -17.59
CA PRO A 395 -11.97 9.45 -18.91
C PRO A 395 -13.46 9.09 -18.89
N TYR A 396 -13.97 8.52 -17.80
CA TYR A 396 -15.37 8.12 -17.69
C TYR A 396 -16.32 9.32 -17.87
N TYR A 397 -16.07 10.44 -17.19
CA TYR A 397 -16.95 11.61 -17.21
C TYR A 397 -17.00 12.22 -18.62
N TYR A 398 -15.83 12.47 -19.21
CA TYR A 398 -15.71 12.96 -20.57
C TYR A 398 -16.40 12.03 -21.58
N GLY A 399 -16.16 10.72 -21.48
CA GLY A 399 -16.73 9.73 -22.39
C GLY A 399 -18.27 9.68 -22.33
N GLN A 400 -18.87 9.82 -21.15
CA GLN A 400 -20.33 9.85 -21.01
C GLN A 400 -20.94 11.12 -21.62
N LEU A 401 -20.32 12.29 -21.40
CA LEU A 401 -20.82 13.56 -21.94
C LEU A 401 -20.57 13.69 -23.44
N SER A 402 -19.39 13.30 -23.92
CA SER A 402 -19.04 13.37 -25.34
C SER A 402 -19.98 12.53 -26.22
N ARG A 403 -20.53 11.41 -25.72
CA ARG A 403 -21.52 10.60 -26.45
C ARG A 403 -22.87 11.29 -26.62
N ARG A 404 -23.18 12.28 -25.78
CA ARG A 404 -24.45 13.03 -25.75
C ARG A 404 -24.33 14.43 -26.35
N ALA A 405 -23.12 14.85 -26.68
CA ALA A 405 -22.84 16.20 -27.11
C ALA A 405 -23.15 16.37 -28.60
N ILE A 406 -23.96 17.38 -28.89
CA ILE A 406 -24.18 17.92 -30.24
C ILE A 406 -23.00 18.80 -30.64
N ARG A 407 -22.56 19.67 -29.73
CA ARG A 407 -21.36 20.52 -29.89
C ARG A 407 -20.50 20.43 -28.63
N LEU A 408 -19.19 20.57 -28.81
CA LEU A 408 -18.20 20.51 -27.75
C LEU A 408 -17.25 21.69 -27.88
N TYR A 409 -16.99 22.38 -26.78
CA TYR A 409 -16.02 23.45 -26.69
C TYR A 409 -14.96 23.14 -25.64
N LEU A 410 -13.75 23.58 -25.92
CA LEU A 410 -12.63 23.57 -25.01
C LEU A 410 -12.42 24.99 -24.49
N PHE A 411 -12.44 25.19 -23.18
CA PHE A 411 -12.21 26.50 -22.57
C PHE A 411 -11.55 26.36 -21.20
N ARG A 412 -10.39 27.00 -21.02
CA ARG A 412 -9.52 26.82 -19.85
C ARG A 412 -9.30 25.32 -19.62
N ASP A 413 -9.38 24.86 -18.38
CA ASP A 413 -9.31 23.44 -18.03
C ASP A 413 -10.66 22.68 -18.17
N GLU A 414 -11.66 23.23 -18.87
CA GLU A 414 -13.02 22.68 -18.92
C GLU A 414 -13.46 22.27 -20.32
N TYR A 415 -14.35 21.28 -20.36
CA TYR A 415 -15.13 20.91 -21.55
C TYR A 415 -16.55 21.41 -21.39
N ILE A 416 -17.04 22.14 -22.38
CA ILE A 416 -18.42 22.62 -22.43
C ILE A 416 -19.15 21.81 -23.50
N PHE A 417 -20.12 21.01 -23.07
CA PHE A 417 -20.91 20.14 -23.92
C PHE A 417 -22.31 20.74 -24.10
N LEU A 418 -22.71 20.98 -25.33
CA LEU A 418 -24.11 21.22 -25.68
C LEU A 418 -24.77 19.87 -25.93
N THR A 419 -25.71 19.47 -25.08
CA THR A 419 -26.54 18.26 -25.28
C THR A 419 -27.87 18.66 -25.90
N GLU A 420 -28.79 17.70 -26.09
CA GLU A 420 -30.15 18.00 -26.58
C GLU A 420 -30.92 18.92 -25.62
N ARG A 421 -30.77 18.77 -24.31
CA ARG A 421 -31.60 19.47 -23.32
C ARG A 421 -30.88 20.45 -22.40
N ALA A 422 -29.54 20.47 -22.41
CA ALA A 422 -28.76 21.27 -21.49
C ALA A 422 -27.40 21.67 -22.06
N VAL A 423 -26.74 22.61 -21.38
CA VAL A 423 -25.29 22.81 -21.50
C VAL A 423 -24.62 22.29 -20.24
N VAL A 424 -23.53 21.55 -20.41
CA VAL A 424 -22.79 20.93 -19.32
C VAL A 424 -21.34 21.40 -19.38
N ALA A 425 -20.85 22.01 -18.31
CA ALA A 425 -19.44 22.38 -18.16
C ALA A 425 -18.74 21.46 -17.15
N GLU A 426 -17.66 20.82 -17.59
CA GLU A 426 -17.05 19.69 -16.91
C GLU A 426 -15.52 19.80 -16.84
N THR A 427 -14.98 19.55 -15.65
CA THR A 427 -13.56 19.24 -15.44
C THR A 427 -13.47 17.77 -15.02
N PRO A 428 -13.00 16.84 -15.88
CA PRO A 428 -13.06 15.39 -15.65
C PRO A 428 -12.13 14.89 -14.55
N GLN A 429 -12.10 15.49 -13.36
CA GLN A 429 -11.10 15.27 -12.32
C GLN A 429 -11.77 15.01 -10.97
N ALA A 430 -11.21 14.10 -10.17
CA ALA A 430 -11.75 13.82 -8.83
C ALA A 430 -11.65 15.07 -7.93
N GLY A 431 -12.74 15.41 -7.22
CA GLY A 431 -12.83 16.63 -6.40
C GLY A 431 -13.38 17.86 -7.12
N HIS A 432 -13.56 17.78 -8.44
CA HIS A 432 -14.31 18.76 -9.21
C HIS A 432 -15.81 18.42 -9.25
N ALA A 433 -16.60 19.27 -9.91
CA ALA A 433 -18.02 19.09 -10.06
C ALA A 433 -18.46 19.47 -11.47
N THR A 434 -19.41 18.72 -12.01
CA THR A 434 -20.12 19.01 -13.25
C THR A 434 -21.13 20.12 -13.00
N TYR A 435 -21.14 21.15 -13.85
CA TYR A 435 -22.11 22.24 -13.81
C TYR A 435 -23.09 22.08 -14.97
N ILE A 436 -24.38 22.18 -14.68
CA ILE A 436 -25.46 22.01 -15.63
C ILE A 436 -26.22 23.32 -15.75
N PHE A 437 -26.49 23.70 -17.00
CA PHE A 437 -27.20 24.89 -17.39
C PHE A 437 -28.36 24.50 -18.30
N SER A 438 -29.43 25.29 -18.29
CA SER A 438 -30.53 25.15 -19.22
C SER A 438 -30.03 25.33 -20.65
N ARG A 439 -30.72 24.71 -21.62
CA ARG A 439 -30.38 24.88 -23.03
C ARG A 439 -30.53 26.36 -23.42
N PRO A 440 -29.47 27.03 -23.89
CA PRO A 440 -29.59 28.41 -24.36
C PRO A 440 -30.24 28.43 -25.76
N ASN A 441 -30.96 29.50 -26.06
CA ASN A 441 -31.46 29.78 -27.41
C ASN A 441 -30.31 30.14 -28.37
N ASP A 442 -29.27 30.79 -27.85
CA ASP A 442 -28.05 31.18 -28.57
C ASP A 442 -26.82 30.70 -27.79
N MET A 443 -26.10 29.74 -28.38
CA MET A 443 -24.91 29.18 -27.77
C MET A 443 -23.73 30.17 -27.75
N ASP A 444 -23.62 31.07 -28.74
CA ASP A 444 -22.53 32.04 -28.81
C ASP A 444 -22.70 33.13 -27.74
N LEU A 445 -23.95 33.51 -27.45
CA LEU A 445 -24.26 34.37 -26.31
C LEU A 445 -23.95 33.68 -24.98
N PHE A 446 -24.33 32.41 -24.82
CA PHE A 446 -24.00 31.63 -23.63
C PHE A 446 -22.49 31.58 -23.39
N VAL A 447 -21.72 31.20 -24.42
CA VAL A 447 -20.27 31.06 -24.35
C VAL A 447 -19.61 32.39 -23.96
N ARG A 448 -19.99 33.51 -24.60
CA ARG A 448 -19.48 34.85 -24.25
C ARG A 448 -19.79 35.26 -22.82
N THR A 449 -20.96 34.89 -22.31
CA THR A 449 -21.37 35.16 -20.93
C THR A 449 -20.56 34.29 -19.97
N TYR A 450 -20.40 33.01 -20.31
CA TYR A 450 -19.67 32.02 -19.50
C TYR A 450 -18.19 32.39 -19.37
N MET A 451 -17.57 32.90 -20.43
CA MET A 451 -16.18 33.38 -20.43
C MET A 451 -15.88 34.39 -19.31
N ARG A 452 -16.83 35.27 -19.03
CA ARG A 452 -16.69 36.35 -18.04
C ARG A 452 -17.03 35.89 -16.63
N ALA A 453 -17.66 34.73 -16.48
CA ALA A 453 -18.08 34.19 -15.20
C ALA A 453 -16.97 33.35 -14.54
N SER A 454 -16.91 33.41 -13.21
CA SER A 454 -16.15 32.46 -12.40
C SER A 454 -17.10 31.45 -11.76
N LYS A 455 -16.61 30.23 -11.46
CA LYS A 455 -17.42 29.23 -10.73
C LYS A 455 -17.85 29.70 -9.34
N GLN A 456 -17.12 30.63 -8.73
CA GLN A 456 -17.52 31.25 -7.47
C GLN A 456 -18.70 32.20 -7.69
N ALA A 457 -18.60 33.09 -8.69
CA ALA A 457 -19.67 34.01 -9.05
C ALA A 457 -20.96 33.25 -9.37
N ILE A 458 -20.89 32.16 -10.16
CA ILE A 458 -22.06 31.32 -10.49
C ILE A 458 -22.68 30.72 -9.22
N ARG A 459 -21.88 30.23 -8.28
CA ARG A 459 -22.40 29.64 -7.03
C ARG A 459 -23.05 30.68 -6.10
N ALA A 460 -22.52 31.89 -6.08
CA ALA A 460 -23.05 32.99 -5.28
C ALA A 460 -24.11 33.82 -6.02
N ASN A 461 -24.41 33.48 -7.28
CA ASN A 461 -25.22 34.26 -8.21
C ASN A 461 -24.81 35.75 -8.26
N GLU A 462 -23.50 36.02 -8.20
CA GLU A 462 -22.98 37.40 -8.25
C GLU A 462 -23.37 38.07 -9.57
N ALA A 463 -23.88 39.30 -9.50
CA ALA A 463 -24.39 40.05 -10.65
C ALA A 463 -25.39 39.26 -11.53
N ASN A 464 -26.22 38.42 -10.91
CA ASN A 464 -27.21 37.54 -11.55
C ASN A 464 -26.61 36.59 -12.61
N CYS A 465 -25.32 36.26 -12.50
CA CYS A 465 -24.65 35.45 -13.50
C CYS A 465 -25.20 34.01 -13.59
N ALA A 466 -25.73 33.44 -12.49
CA ALA A 466 -26.30 32.10 -12.52
C ALA A 466 -27.62 32.08 -13.28
N GLU A 467 -28.48 33.09 -13.08
CA GLU A 467 -29.73 33.25 -13.83
C GLU A 467 -29.47 33.53 -15.31
N ASN A 468 -28.54 34.43 -15.61
CA ASN A 468 -28.17 34.77 -16.99
C ASN A 468 -27.60 33.58 -17.77
N LEU A 469 -26.90 32.67 -17.09
CA LEU A 469 -26.39 31.43 -17.67
C LEU A 469 -27.41 30.28 -17.60
N GLY A 470 -28.56 30.47 -16.95
CA GLY A 470 -29.56 29.42 -16.76
C GLY A 470 -29.06 28.25 -15.90
N PHE A 471 -28.27 28.52 -14.87
CA PHE A 471 -27.70 27.49 -13.99
C PHE A 471 -28.80 26.64 -13.33
N LEU A 472 -28.69 25.31 -13.47
CA LEU A 472 -29.65 24.34 -12.95
C LEU A 472 -29.09 23.57 -11.76
N ALA A 473 -27.87 23.05 -11.89
CA ALA A 473 -27.33 22.12 -10.91
C ALA A 473 -25.81 22.01 -10.90
N ARG A 474 -25.30 21.54 -9.77
CA ARG A 474 -23.89 21.14 -9.57
C ARG A 474 -23.84 19.70 -9.06
N ILE A 475 -23.16 18.82 -9.78
CA ILE A 475 -22.99 17.41 -9.41
C ILE A 475 -21.53 17.18 -9.03
N VAL A 476 -21.27 16.87 -7.76
CA VAL A 476 -19.90 16.61 -7.26
C VAL A 476 -19.45 15.20 -7.65
N HIS A 477 -18.18 15.05 -8.05
CA HIS A 477 -17.62 13.74 -8.35
C HIS A 477 -17.44 12.92 -7.07
N GLY A 478 -18.35 11.97 -6.86
CA GLY A 478 -18.30 11.04 -5.74
C GLY A 478 -17.41 9.82 -6.00
N SER A 479 -17.31 8.95 -4.99
CA SER A 479 -16.53 7.69 -5.08
C SER A 479 -17.08 6.67 -6.09
N HIS A 480 -18.33 6.84 -6.53
CA HIS A 480 -19.03 5.93 -7.43
C HIS A 480 -19.52 6.65 -8.68
N HIS A 481 -18.96 6.30 -9.83
CA HIS A 481 -19.30 6.89 -11.13
C HIS A 481 -20.78 6.76 -11.50
N GLN A 482 -21.43 5.68 -11.09
CA GLN A 482 -22.84 5.45 -11.40
C GLN A 482 -23.78 6.44 -10.70
N SER A 483 -23.44 6.88 -9.47
CA SER A 483 -24.22 7.90 -8.77
C SER A 483 -24.21 9.21 -9.55
N TRP A 484 -23.03 9.62 -10.01
CA TRP A 484 -22.87 10.80 -10.86
C TRP A 484 -23.66 10.68 -12.17
N LEU A 485 -23.60 9.52 -12.83
CA LEU A 485 -24.30 9.31 -14.10
C LEU A 485 -25.83 9.37 -13.92
N ASN A 486 -26.34 8.80 -12.84
CA ASN A 486 -27.77 8.84 -12.53
C ASN A 486 -28.25 10.26 -12.24
N ASP A 487 -27.46 11.06 -11.50
CA ASP A 487 -27.80 12.47 -11.28
C ASP A 487 -27.74 13.29 -12.56
N LEU A 488 -26.74 13.04 -13.43
CA LEU A 488 -26.64 13.67 -14.74
C LEU A 488 -27.88 13.35 -15.60
N ARG A 489 -28.28 12.07 -15.65
CA ARG A 489 -29.45 11.60 -16.42
C ARG A 489 -30.74 12.29 -16.00
N LYS A 490 -30.94 12.57 -14.70
CA LYS A 490 -32.13 13.31 -14.21
C LYS A 490 -32.25 14.67 -14.88
N TRP A 491 -31.14 15.42 -14.95
CA TRP A 491 -31.12 16.76 -15.52
C TRP A 491 -31.17 16.76 -17.05
N LEU A 492 -30.64 15.72 -17.69
CA LEU A 492 -30.78 15.51 -19.13
C LEU A 492 -32.14 14.90 -19.52
N GLY A 493 -32.97 14.51 -18.54
CA GLY A 493 -34.27 13.87 -18.73
C GLY A 493 -34.18 12.51 -19.45
N GLU A 494 -33.12 11.75 -19.17
CA GLU A 494 -32.88 10.39 -19.65
C GLU A 494 -33.42 9.35 -18.64
N PRO A 495 -33.81 8.14 -19.09
CA PRO A 495 -34.26 7.07 -18.19
C PRO A 495 -33.13 6.60 -17.25
N LEU A 496 -33.48 6.36 -15.98
CA LEU A 496 -32.54 5.91 -14.96
C LEU A 496 -32.31 4.40 -15.04
N GLU A 497 -31.05 3.97 -15.03
CA GLU A 497 -30.70 2.56 -14.83
C GLU A 497 -30.58 2.28 -13.33
N PHE A 498 -31.55 1.56 -12.79
CA PHE A 498 -31.45 0.96 -11.46
C PHE A 498 -30.74 -0.38 -11.59
N ILE A 499 -29.47 -0.45 -11.15
CA ILE A 499 -28.81 -1.73 -10.95
C ILE A 499 -29.33 -2.29 -9.64
N HIS A 500 -30.08 -3.39 -9.70
CA HIS A 500 -30.35 -4.21 -8.52
C HIS A 500 -29.00 -4.66 -7.94
N SER A 501 -28.65 -4.15 -6.76
CA SER A 501 -27.53 -4.67 -5.99
C SER A 501 -27.85 -6.11 -5.62
N VAL A 502 -27.22 -7.07 -6.30
CA VAL A 502 -27.14 -8.45 -5.83
C VAL A 502 -26.37 -8.41 -4.51
N THR A 503 -27.04 -8.89 -3.46
CA THR A 503 -26.54 -9.15 -2.10
C THR A 503 -25.27 -9.98 -2.08
#